data_AF-A0A0G9KDB5-F1
#
_entry.id   AF-A0A0G9KDB5-F1
#
_cell.length_a   1.000
_cell.length_b   1.000
_cell.length_c   1.000
_cell.angle_alpha   90.00
_cell.angle_beta   90.00
_cell.angle_gamma   90.00
#
_symmetry.space_group_name_H-M   'P 1'
#
loop_
_entity.id
_entity.type
_entity.pdbx_description
1 polymer ?
#
loop_
_entity_poly.entity_id
_entity_poly.type
_entity_poly.pdbx_seq_one_letter_code
_entity_poly.pdbx_strand_id
1 'polypeptide(L)'
;MSKARIEKYIPEAIKVLNASFSDGIIPKAYNGYISSFGASIVQSGLKPTLALFENKNAQTKEDKSYLSKLILKILPNTQGESLLYYVLENQAKEELLKEEIIDIAIALKLSIRTFKLKD
;
A
#
# COMPACT_ATOMS: atom_id res chain seq x y z
N MET A 1 -12.56 9.50 6.99
CA MET A 1 -11.26 9.09 7.55
C MET A 1 -10.92 9.96 8.74
N SER A 2 -10.53 9.38 9.88
CA SER A 2 -10.07 10.17 11.03
C SER A 2 -8.54 10.23 11.07
N LYS A 3 -7.98 11.37 11.45
CA LYS A 3 -6.53 11.57 11.59
C LYS A 3 -5.89 10.50 12.49
N ALA A 4 -6.55 10.17 13.61
CA ALA A 4 -6.10 9.17 14.56
C ALA A 4 -5.97 7.75 13.95
N ARG A 5 -6.88 7.37 13.04
CA ARG A 5 -6.82 6.06 12.35
C ARG A 5 -5.61 5.92 11.43
N ILE A 6 -5.16 7.01 10.81
CA ILE A 6 -3.98 7.01 9.95
C ILE A 6 -2.72 7.01 10.82
N GLU A 7 -2.69 7.82 11.87
CA GLU A 7 -1.53 7.96 12.76
C GLU A 7 -1.13 6.65 13.43
N LYS A 8 -2.08 5.76 13.77
CA LYS A 8 -1.76 4.43 14.33
C LYS A 8 -0.88 3.56 13.42
N TYR A 9 -0.92 3.78 12.10
CA TYR A 9 -0.16 2.99 11.14
C TYR A 9 1.21 3.60 10.79
N ILE A 10 1.47 4.86 11.16
CA ILE A 10 2.74 5.53 10.83
C ILE A 10 3.97 4.79 11.40
N PRO A 11 3.99 4.37 12.69
CA PRO A 11 5.16 3.68 13.24
C PRO A 11 5.49 2.38 12.49
N GLU A 12 4.49 1.54 12.22
CA GLU A 12 4.69 0.27 11.50
C GLU A 12 5.03 0.52 10.02
N ALA A 13 4.44 1.55 9.39
CA ALA A 13 4.80 1.94 8.03
C ALA A 13 6.28 2.32 7.91
N ILE A 14 6.80 3.15 8.82
CA ILE A 14 8.22 3.51 8.85
C ILE A 14 9.09 2.27 9.06
N LYS A 15 8.71 1.37 9.99
CA LYS A 15 9.43 0.12 10.26
C LYS A 15 9.49 -0.78 9.02
N VAL A 16 8.37 -0.99 8.35
CA VAL A 16 8.29 -1.80 7.13
C VAL A 16 9.08 -1.18 5.98
N LEU A 17 9.05 0.16 5.83
CA LEU A 17 9.86 0.87 4.83
C LEU A 17 11.36 0.73 5.11
N ASN A 18 11.81 0.94 6.35
CA ASN A 18 13.22 0.75 6.72
C ASN A 18 13.70 -0.69 6.49
N ALA A 19 12.86 -1.68 6.81
CA ALA A 19 13.19 -3.08 6.58
C ALA A 19 13.25 -3.44 5.09
N SER A 20 12.45 -2.76 4.26
CA SER A 20 12.36 -3.06 2.83
C SER A 20 13.30 -2.20 1.96
N PHE A 21 13.84 -1.11 2.51
CA PHE A 21 14.82 -0.20 1.89
C PHE A 21 15.95 0.13 2.89
N SER A 22 16.85 -0.83 3.09
CA SER A 22 17.91 -0.72 4.12
C SER A 22 18.94 0.38 3.84
N ASP A 23 19.05 0.84 2.60
CA ASP A 23 19.90 1.97 2.19
C ASP A 23 19.23 3.34 2.38
N GLY A 24 17.96 3.35 2.80
CA GLY A 24 17.15 4.56 2.98
C GLY A 24 16.75 5.26 1.68
N ILE A 25 16.91 4.60 0.53
CA ILE A 25 16.57 5.13 -0.80
C ILE A 25 15.33 4.41 -1.33
N ILE A 26 14.30 5.18 -1.66
CA ILE A 26 13.07 4.66 -2.24
C ILE A 26 12.95 5.13 -3.70
N PRO A 27 12.66 4.23 -4.66
CA PRO A 27 12.37 4.63 -6.03
C PRO A 27 11.24 5.67 -6.09
N LYS A 28 11.51 6.80 -6.75
CA LYS A 28 10.59 7.95 -6.83
C LYS A 28 9.23 7.58 -7.42
N ALA A 29 9.19 6.56 -8.29
CA ALA A 29 7.97 6.02 -8.86
C ALA A 29 6.94 5.61 -7.80
N TYR A 30 7.36 5.11 -6.64
CA TYR A 30 6.45 4.68 -5.56
C TYR A 30 5.62 5.81 -4.98
N ASN A 31 6.15 7.04 -4.92
CA ASN A 31 5.36 8.20 -4.49
C ASN A 31 4.22 8.51 -5.48
N GLY A 32 4.47 8.29 -6.77
CA GLY A 32 3.45 8.36 -7.81
C GLY A 32 2.42 7.23 -7.68
N TYR A 33 2.88 5.99 -7.48
CA TYR A 33 2.02 4.82 -7.35
C TYR A 33 1.07 4.91 -6.14
N ILE A 34 1.56 5.38 -4.98
CA ILE A 34 0.70 5.59 -3.81
C ILE A 34 -0.34 6.67 -4.07
N SER A 35 0.04 7.74 -4.77
CA SER A 35 -0.88 8.82 -5.09
C SER A 35 -1.99 8.36 -6.04
N SER A 36 -1.68 7.53 -7.04
CA SER A 36 -2.69 6.98 -7.95
C SER A 36 -3.51 5.85 -7.34
N PHE A 37 -2.97 5.12 -6.36
CA PHE A 37 -3.66 4.01 -5.69
C PHE A 37 -4.97 4.46 -5.03
N GLY A 38 -4.92 5.51 -4.20
CA GLY A 38 -6.12 6.04 -3.54
C GLY A 38 -7.16 6.54 -4.55
N ALA A 39 -6.72 7.24 -5.61
CA ALA A 39 -7.61 7.69 -6.67
C ALA A 39 -8.24 6.52 -7.44
N SER A 40 -7.51 5.43 -7.66
CA SER A 40 -8.00 4.22 -8.32
C SER A 40 -9.06 3.51 -7.48
N ILE A 41 -8.87 3.41 -6.15
CA ILE A 41 -9.88 2.81 -5.26
C ILE A 41 -11.18 3.61 -5.31
N VAL A 42 -11.11 4.94 -5.32
CA VAL A 42 -12.29 5.81 -5.39
C VAL A 42 -13.03 5.63 -6.73
N GLN A 43 -12.30 5.54 -7.84
CA GLN A 43 -12.89 5.46 -9.18
C GLN A 43 -13.38 4.07 -9.56
N SER A 44 -12.62 3.03 -9.22
CA SER A 44 -12.80 1.68 -9.74
C SER A 44 -13.07 0.64 -8.65
N GLY A 45 -13.03 1.02 -7.38
CA GLY A 45 -13.19 0.11 -6.25
C GLY A 45 -11.90 -0.63 -5.88
N LEU A 46 -11.96 -1.34 -4.74
CA LEU A 46 -10.80 -1.98 -4.13
C LEU A 46 -10.25 -3.14 -4.99
N LYS A 47 -11.09 -4.15 -5.30
CA LYS A 47 -10.65 -5.36 -6.02
C LYS A 47 -10.05 -5.06 -7.41
N PRO A 48 -10.68 -4.23 -8.27
CA PRO A 48 -10.10 -3.90 -9.58
C PRO A 48 -8.78 -3.14 -9.45
N THR A 49 -8.66 -2.26 -8.44
CA THR A 49 -7.42 -1.54 -8.16
C THR A 49 -6.31 -2.51 -7.73
N LEU A 50 -6.60 -3.45 -6.84
CA LEU A 50 -5.61 -4.44 -6.40
C LEU A 50 -5.18 -5.34 -7.57
N ALA A 51 -6.11 -5.79 -8.41
CA ALA A 51 -5.79 -6.56 -9.61
C ALA A 51 -4.88 -5.78 -10.59
N LEU A 52 -5.13 -4.47 -10.76
CA LEU A 52 -4.29 -3.61 -11.58
C LEU A 52 -2.88 -3.43 -10.99
N PHE A 53 -2.77 -3.21 -9.68
CA PHE A 53 -1.49 -2.96 -9.02
C PHE A 53 -0.66 -4.24 -8.83
N GLU A 54 -1.29 -5.40 -8.73
CA GLU A 54 -0.63 -6.71 -8.63
C GLU A 54 -0.40 -7.38 -9.99
N ASN A 55 -0.77 -6.73 -11.09
CA ASN A 55 -0.54 -7.25 -12.43
C ASN A 55 0.97 -7.28 -12.77
N LYS A 56 1.58 -8.46 -12.62
CA LYS A 56 2.99 -8.71 -12.95
C LYS A 56 3.32 -8.58 -14.44
N ASN A 57 2.30 -8.57 -15.32
CA ASN A 57 2.49 -8.39 -16.77
C ASN A 57 2.44 -6.92 -17.20
N ALA A 58 2.26 -5.98 -16.26
CA ALA A 58 2.22 -4.56 -16.57
C ALA A 58 3.63 -4.04 -16.93
N GLN A 59 3.74 -3.31 -18.04
CA GLN A 59 4.97 -2.62 -18.44
C GLN A 59 5.09 -1.27 -17.71
N THR A 60 5.48 -1.29 -16.44
CA THR A 60 5.66 -0.09 -15.62
C THR A 60 7.13 0.15 -15.29
N LYS A 61 7.51 1.41 -15.02
CA LYS A 61 8.89 1.79 -14.67
C LYS A 61 9.41 0.94 -13.50
N GLU A 62 8.59 0.73 -12.48
CA GLU A 62 8.87 -0.10 -11.32
C GLU A 62 7.72 -1.08 -11.06
N ASP A 63 7.99 -2.15 -10.32
CA ASP A 63 6.96 -3.12 -9.91
C ASP A 63 5.93 -2.47 -8.97
N LYS A 64 4.70 -2.24 -9.49
CA LYS A 64 3.57 -1.66 -8.73
C LYS A 64 3.05 -2.58 -7.62
N SER A 65 3.30 -3.88 -7.69
CA SER A 65 2.84 -4.86 -6.68
C SER A 65 3.54 -4.64 -5.34
N TYR A 66 4.65 -3.92 -5.34
CA TYR A 66 5.35 -3.58 -4.12
C TYR A 66 4.49 -2.76 -3.15
N LEU A 67 3.65 -1.84 -3.64
CA LEU A 67 2.75 -1.09 -2.77
C LEU A 67 1.76 -2.02 -2.06
N SER A 68 1.15 -2.97 -2.77
CA SER A 68 0.21 -3.89 -2.16
C SER A 68 0.91 -4.84 -1.17
N LYS A 69 2.14 -5.26 -1.46
CA LYS A 69 2.99 -6.02 -0.53
C LYS A 69 3.31 -5.23 0.75
N LEU A 70 3.66 -3.94 0.64
CA LEU A 70 3.89 -3.09 1.82
C LEU A 70 2.63 -2.95 2.67
N ILE A 71 1.47 -2.73 2.04
CA ILE A 71 0.20 -2.64 2.76
C ILE A 71 -0.11 -3.95 3.47
N LEU A 72 0.08 -5.09 2.80
CA LEU A 72 -0.14 -6.42 3.37
C LEU A 72 0.74 -6.68 4.60
N LYS A 73 2.01 -6.24 4.58
CA LYS A 73 2.94 -6.34 5.73
C LYS A 73 2.54 -5.49 6.93
N ILE A 74 1.78 -4.41 6.73
CA ILE A 74 1.34 -3.49 7.79
C ILE A 74 -0.01 -3.92 8.37
N LEU A 75 -0.85 -4.58 7.56
CA LEU A 75 -2.13 -5.10 8.04
C LEU A 75 -1.88 -6.09 9.20
N PRO A 76 -2.64 -6.01 10.30
CA PRO A 76 -2.47 -6.90 11.43
C PRO A 76 -2.95 -8.33 11.10
N ASN A 77 -2.25 -9.34 11.60
CA ASN A 77 -2.62 -10.76 11.51
C ASN A 77 -2.79 -11.29 10.07
N THR A 78 -2.08 -10.70 9.11
CA THR A 78 -2.09 -11.14 7.71
C THR A 78 -0.94 -12.10 7.42
N GLN A 79 -1.21 -13.09 6.59
CA GLN A 79 -0.21 -13.97 5.97
C GLN A 79 -0.50 -14.05 4.47
N GLY A 80 0.53 -14.29 3.67
CA GLY A 80 0.43 -14.43 2.22
C GLY A 80 1.21 -13.37 1.44
N GLU A 81 1.12 -13.44 0.11
CA GLU A 81 1.90 -12.60 -0.81
C GLU A 81 1.07 -11.59 -1.61
N SER A 82 -0.26 -11.69 -1.55
CA SER A 82 -1.20 -10.90 -2.36
C SER A 82 -2.28 -10.28 -1.49
N LEU A 83 -2.39 -8.95 -1.57
CA LEU A 83 -3.44 -8.21 -0.91
C LEU A 83 -4.79 -8.45 -1.59
N LEU A 84 -4.80 -8.69 -2.91
CA LEU A 84 -6.00 -9.05 -3.64
C LEU A 84 -6.62 -10.35 -3.10
N TYR A 85 -5.83 -11.43 -3.02
CA TYR A 85 -6.33 -12.71 -2.52
C TYR A 85 -6.79 -12.59 -1.06
N TYR A 86 -6.03 -11.89 -0.22
CA TYR A 86 -6.45 -11.64 1.16
C TYR A 86 -7.82 -10.93 1.25
N VAL A 87 -8.07 -9.92 0.42
CA VAL A 87 -9.39 -9.25 0.35
C VAL A 87 -10.48 -10.18 -0.19
N LEU A 88 -10.17 -11.02 -1.19
CA LEU A 88 -11.12 -11.96 -1.76
C LEU A 88 -11.52 -13.08 -0.78
N GLU A 89 -10.63 -13.48 0.13
CA GLU A 89 -10.90 -14.47 1.17
C GLU A 89 -11.67 -13.88 2.36
N ASN A 90 -11.65 -12.55 2.53
CA ASN A 90 -12.26 -11.84 3.67
C ASN A 90 -13.44 -10.94 3.26
N GLN A 91 -14.26 -11.37 2.30
CA GLN A 91 -15.34 -10.56 1.69
C GLN A 91 -16.33 -9.98 2.72
N ALA A 92 -16.62 -10.73 3.80
CA ALA A 92 -17.51 -10.28 4.87
C ALA A 92 -17.01 -9.01 5.58
N LYS A 93 -15.71 -8.69 5.48
CA LYS A 93 -15.05 -7.52 6.08
C LYS A 93 -14.58 -6.51 5.04
N GLU A 94 -15.04 -6.61 3.78
CA GLU A 94 -14.48 -5.84 2.66
C GLU A 94 -14.48 -4.33 2.90
N GLU A 95 -15.57 -3.75 3.44
CA GLU A 95 -15.62 -2.30 3.67
C GLU A 95 -14.64 -1.87 4.79
N LEU A 96 -14.50 -2.68 5.85
CA LEU A 96 -13.51 -2.44 6.90
C LEU A 96 -12.09 -2.53 6.35
N LEU A 97 -11.80 -3.58 5.57
CA LEU A 97 -10.49 -3.76 4.93
C LEU A 97 -10.17 -2.63 3.97
N LYS A 98 -11.14 -2.18 3.19
CA LYS A 98 -10.99 -1.03 2.30
C LYS A 98 -10.60 0.22 3.08
N GLU A 99 -11.25 0.51 4.19
CA GLU A 99 -10.89 1.65 5.03
C GLU A 99 -9.48 1.50 5.62
N GLU A 100 -9.11 0.33 6.12
CA GLU A 100 -7.77 0.07 6.67
C GLU A 100 -6.68 0.17 5.60
N ILE A 101 -6.91 -0.40 4.41
CA ILE A 101 -5.99 -0.33 3.26
C ILE A 101 -5.77 1.13 2.83
N ILE A 102 -6.84 1.94 2.81
CA ILE A 102 -6.72 3.37 2.49
C ILE A 102 -5.92 4.10 3.58
N ASP A 103 -6.22 3.87 4.87
CA ASP A 103 -5.52 4.51 5.97
C ASP A 103 -4.01 4.14 5.97
N ILE A 104 -3.68 2.88 5.70
CA ILE A 104 -2.29 2.39 5.56
C ILE A 104 -1.61 3.01 4.35
N ALA A 105 -2.28 3.08 3.19
CA ALA A 105 -1.72 3.73 2.01
C ALA A 105 -1.40 5.21 2.26
N ILE A 106 -2.23 5.92 3.03
CA ILE A 106 -1.95 7.30 3.45
C ILE A 106 -0.78 7.36 4.43
N ALA A 107 -0.72 6.46 5.41
CA ALA A 107 0.40 6.37 6.35
C ALA A 107 1.73 6.10 5.62
N LEU A 108 1.75 5.21 4.64
CA LEU A 108 2.89 4.97 3.75
C LEU A 108 3.25 6.23 2.96
N LYS A 109 2.27 6.95 2.38
CA LYS A 109 2.51 8.21 1.66
C LYS A 109 3.19 9.26 2.55
N LEU A 110 2.75 9.37 3.79
CA LEU A 110 3.33 10.29 4.78
C LEU A 110 4.75 9.86 5.15
N SER A 111 4.94 8.56 5.41
CA SER A 111 6.21 7.99 5.84
C SER A 111 7.28 8.04 4.76
N ILE A 112 6.96 7.79 3.49
CA ILE A 112 7.94 7.85 2.39
C ILE A 112 8.61 9.22 2.28
N ARG A 113 7.96 10.31 2.73
CA ARG A 113 8.56 11.66 2.72
C ARG A 113 9.76 11.81 3.66
N THR A 114 9.98 10.87 4.58
CA THR A 114 11.16 10.86 5.46
C THR A 114 12.37 10.18 4.82
N PHE A 115 12.23 9.61 3.62
CA PHE A 115 13.28 8.87 2.91
C PHE A 115 13.82 9.70 1.73
N LYS A 116 15.02 9.35 1.26
CA LYS A 116 15.55 9.91 0.02
C LYS A 116 14.86 9.25 -1.16
N LEU A 117 14.34 10.04 -2.09
CA LEU A 117 13.70 9.54 -3.31
C LEU A 117 14.67 9.65 -4.49
N LYS A 118 14.90 8.55 -5.20
CA LYS A 118 15.80 8.53 -6.37
C LYS A 118 15.13 7.82 -7.55
N ASP A 119 15.52 8.23 -8.76
CA ASP A 119 15.01 7.70 -10.02
C ASP A 119 15.66 6.38 -10.46
#